data_AF-A0A842V0K7-F1
#
_entry.id   AF-A0A842V0K7-F1
#
_cell.length_a   1.000
_cell.length_b   1.000
_cell.length_c   1.000
_cell.angle_alpha   90.00
_cell.angle_beta   90.00
_cell.angle_gamma   90.00
#
_symmetry.space_group_name_H-M   'P 1'
#
loop_
_entity.id
_entity.type
_entity.pdbx_description
1 polymer ?
#
loop_
_entity_poly.entity_id
_entity_poly.type
_entity_poly.pdbx_seq_one_letter_code
_entity_poly.pdbx_strand_id
1 'polypeptide(L)'
;MIRNVGKTDAWIRFIVGFAALWLAYAYNPWWLILSLIGIETAFSRNCLLYSLLKIDTCKGRCRKTPKGKIDPGAFARAFGIVAATAVLLISLGGMYGMYGRIIQIMRIYYLGYTLMIENIILAMIQAAIDGLFIGFIIAWLYNRFV
;
A
#
# COMPACT_ATOMS: atom_id res chain seq x y z
N MET A 1 -3.33 -9.46 -13.47
CA MET A 1 -2.04 -9.43 -12.73
C MET A 1 -1.48 -10.82 -12.62
N ILE A 2 -0.19 -10.98 -12.89
CA ILE A 2 0.55 -12.21 -12.64
C ILE A 2 0.78 -12.27 -11.12
N ARG A 3 0.33 -13.35 -10.47
CA ARG A 3 0.56 -13.60 -9.03
C ARG A 3 1.56 -14.75 -8.93
N ASN A 4 2.76 -14.47 -8.43
CA ASN A 4 3.81 -15.48 -8.20
C ASN A 4 4.02 -15.79 -6.71
N VAL A 5 3.41 -15.01 -5.81
CA VAL A 5 3.46 -15.19 -4.35
C VAL A 5 2.19 -15.87 -3.82
N GLY A 6 2.36 -17.04 -3.20
CA GLY A 6 1.28 -17.78 -2.54
C GLY A 6 0.77 -17.14 -1.24
N LYS A 7 -0.40 -17.57 -0.75
CA LYS A 7 -1.01 -17.03 0.49
C LYS A 7 -0.10 -17.20 1.73
N THR A 8 0.57 -18.36 1.84
CA THR A 8 1.49 -18.66 2.94
C THR A 8 2.70 -17.74 2.92
N ASP A 9 3.32 -17.58 1.75
CA ASP A 9 4.49 -16.73 1.51
C ASP A 9 4.17 -15.23 1.70
N ALA A 10 2.95 -14.79 1.35
CA ALA A 10 2.47 -13.43 1.63
C ALA A 10 2.32 -13.15 3.13
N TRP A 11 1.74 -14.09 3.90
CA TRP A 11 1.61 -13.94 5.35
C TRP A 11 2.95 -13.92 6.06
N ILE A 12 3.90 -14.76 5.63
CA ILE A 12 5.27 -14.76 6.16
C ILE A 12 5.92 -13.38 5.94
N ARG A 13 5.85 -12.83 4.71
CA ARG A 13 6.42 -11.50 4.43
C ARG A 13 5.74 -10.37 5.18
N PHE A 14 4.44 -10.48 5.42
CA PHE A 14 3.69 -9.51 6.23
C PHE A 14 4.17 -9.53 7.69
N ILE A 15 4.27 -10.72 8.31
CA ILE A 15 4.74 -10.89 9.69
C ILE A 15 6.19 -10.40 9.83
N VAL A 16 7.07 -10.80 8.90
CA VAL A 16 8.47 -10.36 8.87
C VAL A 16 8.58 -8.85 8.67
N GLY A 17 7.74 -8.26 7.81
CA GLY A 17 7.71 -6.82 7.58
C GLY A 17 7.30 -6.01 8.81
N PHE A 18 6.33 -6.50 9.59
CA PHE A 18 5.94 -5.89 10.86
C PHE A 18 6.99 -6.09 11.97
N ALA A 19 7.65 -7.25 12.03
CA ALA A 19 8.76 -7.47 12.94
C ALA A 19 9.95 -6.53 12.61
N ALA A 20 10.25 -6.34 11.32
CA ALA A 20 11.26 -5.39 10.87
C ALA A 20 10.86 -3.93 11.16
N LEU A 21 9.57 -3.60 11.10
CA LEU A 21 9.07 -2.27 11.49
C LEU A 21 9.33 -1.99 12.99
N TRP A 22 9.06 -2.98 13.85
CA TRP A 22 9.34 -2.88 15.28
C TRP A 22 10.84 -2.74 15.57
N LEU A 23 11.68 -3.52 14.88
CA LEU A 23 13.15 -3.40 14.97
C LEU A 23 13.66 -2.05 14.47
N ALA A 24 13.00 -1.47 13.46
CA ALA A 24 13.36 -0.15 12.95
C ALA A 24 13.11 0.95 13.99
N TYR A 25 12.01 0.83 14.72
CA TYR A 25 11.67 1.73 15.82
C TYR A 25 12.60 1.55 17.03
N ALA A 26 12.92 0.30 17.39
CA ALA A 26 13.67 0.00 18.61
C ALA A 26 15.20 0.18 18.48
N TYR A 27 15.78 0.01 17.28
CA TYR A 27 17.24 -0.06 17.11
C TYR A 27 17.81 0.85 16.01
N ASN A 28 17.40 0.67 14.75
CA ASN A 28 18.03 1.37 13.63
C ASN A 28 17.06 1.60 12.46
N PRO A 29 16.96 2.82 11.91
CA PRO A 29 16.03 3.14 10.83
C PRO A 29 16.27 2.38 9.51
N TRP A 30 17.44 1.76 9.28
CA TRP A 30 17.70 0.95 8.08
C TRP A 30 16.70 -0.21 7.90
N TRP A 31 16.17 -0.75 9.00
CA TRP A 31 15.16 -1.80 8.97
C TRP A 31 13.82 -1.37 8.33
N LEU A 32 13.57 -0.06 8.17
CA LEU A 32 12.41 0.47 7.44
C LEU A 32 12.39 0.00 5.99
N ILE A 33 13.55 -0.14 5.33
CA ILE A 33 13.64 -0.59 3.94
C ILE A 33 13.14 -2.04 3.83
N LEU A 34 13.56 -2.91 4.76
CA LEU A 34 13.13 -4.30 4.81
C LEU A 34 11.65 -4.43 5.18
N SER A 35 11.17 -3.56 6.09
CA SER A 35 9.76 -3.48 6.43
C SER A 35 8.91 -3.10 5.22
N LEU A 36 9.28 -2.02 4.52
CA LEU A 36 8.58 -1.52 3.34
C LEU A 36 8.53 -2.58 2.24
N ILE A 37 9.67 -3.16 1.87
CA ILE A 37 9.73 -4.21 0.84
C ILE A 37 8.90 -5.44 1.26
N GLY A 38 9.01 -5.89 2.51
CA GLY A 38 8.28 -7.06 3.01
C GLY A 38 6.76 -6.84 2.98
N ILE A 39 6.31 -5.67 3.42
CA ILE A 39 4.91 -5.28 3.43
C ILE A 39 4.39 -5.14 1.99
N GLU A 40 5.07 -4.36 1.14
CA GLU A 40 4.66 -4.14 -0.25
C GLU A 40 4.60 -5.44 -1.06
N THR A 41 5.57 -6.35 -0.88
CA THR A 41 5.60 -7.63 -1.59
C THR A 41 4.56 -8.62 -1.05
N ALA A 42 4.28 -8.60 0.26
CA ALA A 42 3.17 -9.35 0.85
C ALA A 42 1.81 -8.91 0.27
N PHE A 43 1.62 -7.60 0.13
CA PHE A 43 0.38 -7.03 -0.37
C PHE A 43 0.22 -7.18 -1.88
N SER A 44 1.26 -6.94 -2.67
CA SER A 44 1.18 -7.01 -4.13
C SER A 44 0.94 -8.44 -4.63
N ARG A 45 1.29 -9.46 -3.83
CA ARG A 45 1.30 -10.89 -4.22
C ARG A 45 2.03 -11.15 -5.54
N ASN A 46 2.90 -10.22 -5.89
CA ASN A 46 3.79 -10.22 -7.01
C ASN A 46 5.13 -9.73 -6.47
N CYS A 47 6.12 -10.60 -6.44
CA CYS A 47 7.49 -10.23 -6.11
C CYS A 47 8.26 -10.08 -7.44
N LEU A 48 8.74 -8.87 -7.71
CA LEU A 48 9.50 -8.56 -8.94
C LEU A 48 10.74 -9.46 -9.07
N LEU A 49 11.42 -9.73 -7.96
CA LEU A 49 12.60 -10.61 -7.92
C LEU A 49 12.24 -12.05 -8.29
N TYR A 50 11.08 -12.55 -7.86
CA TYR A 50 10.61 -13.90 -8.23
C TYR A 50 10.17 -13.95 -9.70
N SER A 51 9.72 -12.82 -10.26
CA SER A 51 9.47 -12.70 -11.70
C SER A 51 10.77 -12.72 -12.51
N LEU A 52 11.85 -12.12 -12.00
CA LEU A 52 13.17 -12.15 -12.63
C LEU A 52 13.79 -13.55 -12.57
N LEU A 53 13.60 -14.26 -11.45
CA LEU A 53 14.11 -15.60 -11.19
C LEU A 53 13.18 -16.73 -11.67
N LYS A 54 12.01 -16.42 -12.25
CA LYS A 54 10.96 -17.38 -12.68
C LYS A 54 10.53 -18.37 -11.58
N ILE A 55 10.43 -17.90 -10.33
CA ILE A 55 9.99 -18.71 -9.18
C ILE A 55 8.53 -18.41 -8.87
N ASP A 56 7.70 -19.45 -8.78
CA ASP A 56 6.28 -19.34 -8.38
C ASP A 56 6.01 -20.15 -7.11
N THR A 57 5.72 -19.48 -5.99
CA THR A 57 5.30 -20.16 -4.74
C THR A 57 3.82 -20.54 -4.75
N CYS A 58 3.12 -20.24 -5.84
CA CYS A 58 1.69 -20.46 -6.00
C CYS A 58 1.25 -21.89 -6.35
N LYS A 59 2.17 -22.80 -6.73
CA LYS A 59 1.87 -24.19 -7.14
C LYS A 59 0.64 -24.30 -8.07
N GLY A 60 0.54 -23.47 -9.11
CA GLY A 60 -0.56 -23.48 -10.09
C GLY A 60 -1.91 -22.90 -9.63
N ARG A 61 -2.05 -22.42 -8.38
CA ARG A 61 -3.32 -21.88 -7.84
C ARG A 61 -3.48 -20.37 -7.96
N CYS A 62 -2.48 -19.66 -8.48
CA CYS A 62 -2.57 -18.22 -8.68
C CYS A 62 -3.29 -17.90 -9.99
N ARG A 63 -4.62 -17.87 -9.87
CA ARG A 63 -5.57 -17.62 -10.96
C ARG A 63 -5.34 -16.25 -11.62
N LYS A 64 -5.36 -16.22 -12.96
CA LYS A 64 -5.49 -14.99 -13.77
C LYS A 64 -6.95 -14.50 -13.67
N THR A 65 -7.18 -13.20 -13.47
CA THR A 65 -8.53 -12.62 -13.61
C THR A 65 -9.07 -12.92 -15.02
N PRO A 66 -10.35 -13.27 -15.17
CA PRO A 66 -10.97 -13.40 -16.50
C PRO A 66 -10.83 -12.08 -17.27
N LYS A 67 -10.60 -12.14 -18.59
CA LYS A 67 -10.57 -10.93 -19.44
C LYS A 67 -11.88 -10.13 -19.25
N GLY A 68 -11.77 -8.82 -19.02
CA GLY A 68 -12.90 -7.91 -18.85
C GLY A 68 -13.34 -7.61 -17.41
N LYS A 69 -12.92 -8.39 -16.40
CA LYS A 69 -13.27 -8.12 -14.99
C LYS A 69 -12.10 -7.56 -14.18
N ILE A 70 -12.37 -6.53 -13.38
CA ILE A 70 -11.39 -5.93 -12.46
C ILE A 70 -11.35 -6.78 -11.19
N ASP A 71 -10.15 -7.16 -10.70
CA ASP A 71 -9.99 -7.81 -9.39
C ASP A 71 -10.18 -6.74 -8.30
N PRO A 72 -11.27 -6.77 -7.51
CA PRO A 72 -11.58 -5.68 -6.57
C PRO A 72 -10.52 -5.51 -5.50
N GLY A 73 -9.96 -6.62 -5.01
CA GLY A 73 -8.92 -6.56 -4.00
C GLY A 73 -7.63 -5.95 -4.52
N ALA A 74 -7.26 -6.23 -5.77
CA ALA A 74 -6.04 -5.68 -6.35
C ALA A 74 -6.19 -4.20 -6.74
N PHE A 75 -7.36 -3.80 -7.23
CA PHE A 75 -7.65 -2.40 -7.52
C PHE A 75 -7.75 -1.55 -6.24
N ALA A 76 -8.42 -2.05 -5.20
CA ALA A 76 -8.44 -1.43 -3.86
C ALA A 76 -7.03 -1.14 -3.34
N ARG A 77 -6.13 -2.13 -3.40
CA ARG A 77 -4.74 -1.98 -2.92
C ARG A 77 -3.97 -0.93 -3.70
N ALA A 78 -4.10 -0.91 -5.03
CA ALA A 78 -3.45 0.11 -5.84
C ALA A 78 -3.91 1.51 -5.43
N PHE A 79 -5.21 1.67 -5.21
CA PHE A 79 -5.79 2.96 -4.81
C PHE A 79 -5.34 3.40 -3.41
N GLY A 80 -5.30 2.48 -2.44
CA GLY A 80 -4.77 2.75 -1.11
C GLY A 80 -3.29 3.13 -1.09
N ILE A 81 -2.44 2.43 -1.86
CA ILE A 81 -1.01 2.75 -1.97
C ILE A 81 -0.82 4.13 -2.60
N VAL A 82 -1.48 4.40 -3.73
CA VAL A 82 -1.38 5.70 -4.41
C VAL A 82 -1.82 6.84 -3.48
N ALA A 83 -2.90 6.65 -2.73
CA ALA A 83 -3.37 7.65 -1.77
C ALA A 83 -2.35 7.91 -0.65
N ALA A 84 -1.78 6.85 -0.05
CA ALA A 84 -0.76 6.99 1.00
C ALA A 84 0.53 7.66 0.49
N THR A 85 1.00 7.28 -0.70
CA THR A 85 2.17 7.91 -1.35
C THR A 85 1.89 9.37 -1.68
N ALA A 86 0.70 9.70 -2.19
CA ALA A 86 0.32 11.09 -2.47
C ALA A 86 0.33 11.94 -1.19
N VAL A 87 -0.24 11.42 -0.09
CA VAL A 87 -0.19 12.09 1.23
C VAL A 87 1.23 12.33 1.69
N LEU A 88 2.12 11.35 1.55
CA LEU A 88 3.54 11.50 1.90
C LEU A 88 4.21 12.60 1.08
N LEU A 89 4.04 12.59 -0.25
CA LEU A 89 4.64 13.58 -1.15
C LEU A 89 4.13 15.00 -0.89
N ILE A 90 2.82 15.15 -0.68
CA ILE A 90 2.21 16.44 -0.33
C ILE A 90 2.76 16.93 1.01
N SER A 91 2.88 16.04 2.01
CA SER A 91 3.41 16.38 3.33
C SER A 91 4.87 16.82 3.27
N LEU A 92 5.71 16.10 2.51
CA LEU A 92 7.10 16.48 2.27
C LEU A 92 7.18 17.85 1.58
N GLY A 93 6.39 18.10 0.54
CA GLY A 93 6.34 19.41 -0.12
C GLY A 93 5.88 20.53 0.82
N GLY A 94 4.93 20.23 1.70
CA GLY A 94 4.46 21.13 2.76
C GLY A 94 5.56 21.54 3.74
N MET A 95 6.47 20.63 4.09
CA MET A 95 7.62 20.93 4.96
C MET A 95 8.58 21.96 4.33
N TYR A 96 8.67 22.01 3.00
CA TYR A 96 9.46 23.02 2.26
C TYR A 96 8.65 24.29 1.93
N GLY A 97 7.48 24.48 2.53
CA GLY A 97 6.64 25.66 2.30
C GLY A 97 5.83 25.63 0.99
N MET A 98 5.83 24.51 0.26
CA MET A 98 5.01 24.34 -0.95
C MET A 98 3.58 23.89 -0.59
N TYR A 99 2.64 23.99 -1.54
CA TYR A 99 1.30 23.39 -1.43
C TYR A 99 0.41 23.90 -0.28
N GLY A 100 0.57 25.16 0.18
CA GLY A 100 -0.16 25.70 1.33
C GLY A 100 -1.70 25.50 1.29
N ARG A 101 -2.34 25.68 0.13
CA ARG A 101 -3.79 25.42 -0.04
C ARG A 101 -4.15 23.94 0.14
N ILE A 102 -3.31 23.04 -0.36
CA ILE A 102 -3.54 21.58 -0.27
C ILE A 102 -3.38 21.14 1.19
N ILE A 103 -2.37 21.64 1.90
CA ILE A 103 -2.17 21.36 3.32
C ILE A 103 -3.38 21.81 4.16
N GLN A 104 -3.99 22.96 3.85
CA GLN A 104 -5.21 23.40 4.52
C GLN A 104 -6.38 22.42 4.30
N ILE A 105 -6.56 21.93 3.08
CA ILE A 105 -7.61 20.94 2.79
C ILE A 105 -7.34 19.63 3.54
N MET A 106 -6.09 19.18 3.57
CA MET A 106 -5.72 17.95 4.29
C MET A 106 -6.02 18.04 5.79
N ARG A 107 -5.87 19.21 6.41
CA ARG A 107 -6.25 19.43 7.82
C ARG A 107 -7.74 19.26 8.11
N ILE A 108 -8.58 19.48 7.10
CA ILE A 108 -10.04 19.30 7.22
C ILE A 108 -10.40 17.82 7.05
N TYR A 109 -9.73 17.13 6.14
CA TYR A 109 -10.06 15.75 5.76
C TYR A 109 -9.42 14.68 6.66
N TYR A 110 -8.17 14.90 7.09
CA TYR A 110 -7.42 13.96 7.91
C TYR A 110 -7.43 14.39 9.37
N LEU A 111 -7.86 13.48 10.24
CA LEU A 111 -8.11 13.80 11.64
C LEU A 111 -6.78 14.13 12.34
N GLY A 112 -6.65 15.36 12.85
CA GLY A 112 -5.43 15.78 13.56
C GLY A 112 -4.21 16.01 12.66
N TYR A 113 -4.39 16.15 11.34
CA TYR A 113 -3.26 16.29 10.42
C TYR A 113 -2.46 17.59 10.67
N THR A 114 -1.15 17.44 10.85
CA THR A 114 -0.17 18.53 10.85
C THR A 114 1.11 18.06 10.14
N LEU A 115 2.06 18.96 9.90
CA LEU A 115 3.35 18.62 9.28
C LEU A 115 4.35 17.95 10.26
N MET A 116 3.87 17.50 11.43
CA MET A 116 4.66 16.67 12.33
C MET A 116 4.66 15.22 11.83
N ILE A 117 5.81 14.54 11.93
CA ILE A 117 6.03 13.19 11.38
C ILE A 117 4.96 12.20 11.87
N GLU A 118 4.58 12.27 13.14
CA GLU A 118 3.55 11.41 13.74
C GLU A 118 2.19 11.55 13.04
N ASN A 119 1.76 12.79 12.80
CA ASN A 119 0.48 13.07 12.16
C ASN A 119 0.51 12.78 10.65
N ILE A 120 1.68 12.86 10.02
CA ILE A 120 1.88 12.42 8.64
C ILE A 120 1.66 10.90 8.55
N ILE A 121 2.20 10.11 9.47
CA ILE A 121 2.00 8.65 9.50
C ILE A 121 0.52 8.32 9.70
N LEU A 122 -0.17 8.98 10.63
CA LEU A 122 -1.60 8.80 10.85
C LEU A 122 -2.42 9.13 9.59
N ALA A 123 -2.10 10.23 8.92
CA ALA A 123 -2.76 10.60 7.68
C ALA A 123 -2.46 9.62 6.54
N MET A 124 -1.26 9.05 6.45
CA MET A 124 -0.94 8.00 5.47
C MET A 124 -1.78 6.73 5.72
N ILE A 125 -1.94 6.33 6.98
CA ILE A 125 -2.77 5.17 7.34
C ILE A 125 -4.23 5.44 7.00
N GLN A 126 -4.76 6.61 7.38
CA GLN A 126 -6.14 7.00 7.06
C GLN A 126 -6.35 7.04 5.54
N ALA A 127 -5.44 7.64 4.78
CA ALA A 127 -5.50 7.71 3.32
C ALA A 127 -5.44 6.31 2.67
N ALA A 128 -4.64 5.41 3.21
CA ALA A 128 -4.58 4.04 2.74
C ALA A 128 -5.91 3.30 2.97
N ILE A 129 -6.52 3.47 4.14
CA ILE A 129 -7.83 2.86 4.48
C ILE A 129 -8.93 3.40 3.56
N ASP A 130 -9.02 4.72 3.43
CA ASP A 130 -10.00 5.37 2.56
C ASP A 130 -9.82 4.95 1.11
N GLY A 131 -8.57 4.93 0.64
CA GLY A 131 -8.24 4.50 -0.72
C GLY A 131 -8.56 3.02 -0.97
N LEU A 132 -8.31 2.14 0.01
CA LEU A 132 -8.71 0.72 -0.07
C LEU A 132 -10.22 0.59 -0.19
N PHE A 133 -10.99 1.33 0.61
CA PHE A 133 -12.44 1.28 0.62
C PHE A 133 -13.03 1.81 -0.70
N ILE A 134 -12.59 2.99 -1.13
CA ILE A 134 -13.02 3.62 -2.38
C ILE A 134 -12.66 2.74 -3.58
N GLY A 135 -11.43 2.25 -3.66
CA GLY A 135 -11.01 1.37 -4.74
C GLY A 135 -11.82 0.08 -4.77
N PHE A 136 -12.13 -0.52 -3.62
CA PHE A 136 -12.99 -1.70 -3.58
C PHE A 136 -14.39 -1.41 -4.13
N ILE A 137 -15.01 -0.30 -3.72
CA ILE A 137 -16.34 0.11 -4.20
C ILE A 137 -16.33 0.35 -5.70
N ILE A 138 -15.35 1.08 -6.23
CA ILE A 138 -15.23 1.36 -7.67
C ILE A 138 -15.12 0.06 -8.46
N ALA A 139 -14.26 -0.86 -8.04
CA ALA A 139 -14.11 -2.13 -8.74
C ALA A 139 -15.35 -3.02 -8.62
N TRP A 140 -16.07 -2.95 -7.50
CA TRP A 140 -17.36 -3.63 -7.33
C TRP A 140 -18.42 -3.06 -8.27
N LEU A 141 -18.57 -1.73 -8.32
CA LEU A 141 -19.51 -1.03 -9.20
C LEU A 141 -19.20 -1.32 -10.68
N TYR A 142 -17.92 -1.26 -11.06
CA TYR A 142 -17.49 -1.58 -12.42
C TYR A 142 -17.95 -2.98 -12.81
N ASN A 143 -17.64 -3.99 -12.00
CA ASN A 143 -18.03 -5.38 -12.28
C ASN A 143 -19.55 -5.63 -12.20
N ARG A 144 -20.32 -4.71 -11.62
CA ARG A 144 -21.77 -4.80 -11.49
C ARG A 144 -22.49 -4.25 -12.73
N PHE A 145 -21.96 -3.18 -13.33
CA PHE A 145 -22.64 -2.42 -14.37
C PHE A 145 -21.95 -2.46 -15.75
N VAL A 146 -20.69 -2.91 -15.81
CA VAL A 146 -19.88 -3.02 -17.03
C VAL A 146 -19.43 -4.47 -17.21
#